data_AF-A0A9P5TFU6-F1
#
_entry.id   AF-A0A9P5TFU6-F1
#
_cell.length_a   1.000
_cell.length_b   1.000
_cell.length_c   1.000
_cell.angle_alpha   90.00
_cell.angle_beta   90.00
_cell.angle_gamma   90.00
#
_symmetry.space_group_name_H-M   'P 1'
#
loop_
_entity.id
_entity.type
_entity.pdbx_description
1 polymer ?
#
loop_
_entity_poly.entity_id
_entity_poly.type
_entity_poly.pdbx_seq_one_letter_code
_entity_poly.pdbx_strand_id
1 'polypeptide(L)'
;MASAVERLALAAPLTGTLRYPLDSLIQLGRLILLDYQSHLEAIEDAAADDKISEATESLADVKEVMWVLDRKRWKEEEEKARGGSFPEYTENAKEMEALNDPRQAEKSLLIMGANHKAEYVIPAAVKLRRETRGELQVEGGWKNEDALLDLLEFISKNAHSGLFRALED
;
A
#
# COMPACT_ATOMS: atom_id res chain seq x y z
N MET A 1 13.23 35.18 -9.00
CA MET A 1 13.02 33.74 -9.23
C MET A 1 13.92 32.99 -8.26
N ALA A 2 13.39 32.07 -7.45
CA ALA A 2 14.21 31.27 -6.54
C ALA A 2 15.14 30.32 -7.34
N SER A 3 16.40 30.23 -6.92
CA SER A 3 17.39 29.31 -7.48
C SER A 3 16.93 27.86 -7.34
N ALA A 4 17.50 26.94 -8.14
CA ALA A 4 17.18 25.51 -8.04
C ALA A 4 17.49 24.95 -6.65
N VAL A 5 18.55 25.45 -6.01
CA VAL A 5 18.96 25.09 -4.64
C VAL A 5 17.95 25.59 -3.60
N GLU A 6 17.43 26.81 -3.74
CA GLU A 6 16.38 27.33 -2.83
C GLU A 6 15.06 26.58 -3.00
N ARG A 7 14.71 26.16 -4.22
CA ARG A 7 13.54 25.31 -4.47
C ARG A 7 13.72 23.91 -3.87
N LEU A 8 14.92 23.33 -3.98
CA LEU A 8 15.28 22.07 -3.34
C LEU A 8 15.25 22.19 -1.81
N ALA A 9 15.77 23.27 -1.24
CA ALA A 9 15.76 23.51 0.21
C ALA A 9 14.35 23.73 0.78
N LEU A 10 13.40 24.23 -0.03
CA LEU A 10 11.98 24.32 0.33
C LEU A 10 11.26 22.97 0.27
N ALA A 11 11.62 22.11 -0.69
CA ALA A 11 11.02 20.79 -0.87
C ALA A 11 11.63 19.72 0.07
N ALA A 12 12.93 19.82 0.34
CA ALA A 12 13.74 18.95 1.18
C ALA A 12 14.66 19.82 2.06
N PRO A 13 14.12 20.42 3.14
CA PRO A 13 14.94 21.16 4.08
C PRO A 13 16.05 20.27 4.64
N LEU A 14 17.22 20.85 4.93
CA LEU A 14 18.41 20.15 5.47
C LEU A 14 18.21 19.50 6.85
N THR A 15 16.96 19.40 7.31
CA THR A 15 16.53 18.72 8.52
C THR A 15 16.50 17.20 8.36
N GLY A 16 16.67 16.68 7.14
CA GLY A 16 16.51 15.24 6.83
C GLY A 16 15.04 14.80 6.77
N THR A 17 14.10 15.75 6.72
CA THR A 17 12.66 15.48 6.64
C THR A 17 12.22 15.44 5.18
N LEU A 18 11.77 14.28 4.72
CA LEU A 18 11.17 14.12 3.39
C LEU A 18 9.71 14.59 3.43
N ARG A 19 9.33 15.47 2.50
CA ARG A 19 7.92 15.78 2.23
C ARG A 19 7.47 14.98 1.02
N TYR A 20 6.39 14.23 1.17
CA TYR A 20 5.81 13.42 0.10
C TYR A 20 4.27 13.47 0.20
N PRO A 21 3.55 13.24 -0.91
CA PRO A 21 2.09 13.31 -0.92
C PRO A 21 1.49 12.05 -0.29
N LEU A 22 1.52 11.99 1.05
CA LEU A 22 1.10 10.84 1.86
C LEU A 22 -0.27 10.30 1.45
N ASP A 23 -1.28 11.17 1.37
CA ASP A 23 -2.65 10.75 1.03
C ASP A 23 -2.72 10.10 -0.34
N SER A 24 -2.06 10.70 -1.35
CA SER A 24 -2.02 10.15 -2.71
C SER A 24 -1.27 8.82 -2.76
N LEU A 25 -0.19 8.69 -1.98
CA LEU A 25 0.63 7.47 -1.92
C LEU A 25 -0.14 6.32 -1.27
N ILE A 26 -0.83 6.58 -0.15
CA ILE A 26 -1.70 5.61 0.52
C ILE A 26 -2.86 5.23 -0.40
N GLN A 27 -3.57 6.21 -0.97
CA GLN A 27 -4.70 5.93 -1.87
C GLN A 27 -4.29 5.08 -3.07
N LEU A 28 -3.16 5.40 -3.69
CA LEU A 28 -2.63 4.61 -4.80
C LEU A 28 -2.24 3.20 -4.34
N GLY A 29 -1.56 3.06 -3.19
CA GLY A 29 -1.21 1.75 -2.62
C GLY A 29 -2.44 0.87 -2.37
N ARG A 30 -3.51 1.45 -1.83
CA ARG A 30 -4.79 0.74 -1.62
C ARG A 30 -5.43 0.32 -2.94
N LEU A 31 -5.44 1.23 -3.92
CA LEU A 31 -6.01 0.96 -5.24
C LEU A 31 -5.30 -0.22 -5.92
N ILE A 32 -3.96 -0.18 -6.01
CA ILE A 32 -3.22 -1.23 -6.72
C ILE A 32 -3.32 -2.59 -6.02
N LEU A 33 -3.41 -2.61 -4.67
CA LEU A 33 -3.62 -3.85 -3.93
C LEU A 33 -5.00 -4.43 -4.20
N LEU A 34 -6.03 -3.59 -4.25
CA LEU A 34 -7.38 -4.02 -4.58
C LEU A 34 -7.48 -4.55 -6.01
N ASP A 35 -6.92 -3.82 -6.98
CA ASP A 35 -6.88 -4.25 -8.38
C ASP A 35 -6.15 -5.61 -8.51
N TYR A 36 -5.05 -5.78 -7.77
CA TYR A 36 -4.29 -7.03 -7.75
C TYR A 36 -5.02 -8.18 -7.07
N GLN A 37 -5.71 -7.93 -5.94
CA GLN A 37 -6.56 -8.91 -5.29
C GLN A 37 -7.65 -9.42 -6.23
N SER A 38 -8.41 -8.51 -6.86
CA SER A 38 -9.47 -8.89 -7.80
C SER A 38 -8.93 -9.64 -9.02
N HIS A 39 -7.72 -9.33 -9.47
CA HIS A 39 -7.06 -10.09 -10.53
C HIS A 39 -6.74 -11.54 -10.10
N LEU A 40 -6.21 -11.73 -8.89
CA LEU A 40 -5.91 -13.05 -8.35
C LEU A 40 -7.18 -13.87 -8.09
N GLU A 41 -8.24 -13.25 -7.54
CA GLU A 41 -9.55 -13.89 -7.36
C GLU A 41 -10.10 -14.40 -8.71
N ALA A 42 -10.01 -13.59 -9.77
CA ALA A 42 -10.44 -14.01 -11.11
C ALA A 42 -9.60 -15.16 -11.69
N ILE A 43 -8.31 -15.26 -11.35
CA ILE A 43 -7.46 -16.39 -11.73
C ILE A 43 -7.86 -17.65 -10.96
N GLU A 44 -8.11 -17.52 -9.65
CA GLU A 44 -8.54 -18.61 -8.79
C GLU A 44 -9.89 -19.18 -9.25
N ASP A 45 -10.88 -18.32 -9.52
CA ASP A 45 -12.20 -18.71 -10.03
C ASP A 45 -12.12 -19.43 -11.39
N ALA A 46 -11.11 -19.10 -12.21
CA ALA A 46 -10.89 -19.72 -13.51
C ALA A 46 -10.11 -21.05 -13.42
N ALA A 47 -9.45 -21.33 -12.30
CA ALA A 47 -8.71 -22.57 -12.09
C ALA A 47 -9.69 -23.68 -11.67
N ALA A 48 -9.82 -24.74 -12.48
CA ALA A 48 -10.68 -25.88 -12.15
C ALA A 48 -10.20 -26.59 -10.87
N ASP A 49 -11.15 -26.80 -9.93
CA ASP A 49 -11.02 -27.49 -8.63
C ASP A 49 -10.02 -28.66 -8.64
N ASP A 50 -8.85 -28.50 -7.99
CA ASP A 50 -8.20 -29.53 -7.14
C ASP A 50 -6.73 -29.24 -6.77
N LYS A 51 -6.19 -28.05 -7.08
CA LYS A 51 -4.87 -27.66 -6.57
C LYS A 51 -4.93 -26.29 -5.93
N ILE A 52 -4.31 -26.17 -4.75
CA ILE A 52 -3.90 -24.87 -4.20
C ILE A 52 -3.15 -24.17 -5.32
N SER A 53 -3.75 -23.11 -5.84
CA SER A 53 -3.18 -22.36 -6.94
C SER A 53 -2.16 -21.37 -6.39
N GLU A 54 -1.18 -20.99 -7.20
CA GLU A 54 -0.27 -19.89 -6.87
C GLU A 54 -1.04 -18.59 -6.56
N ALA A 55 -2.25 -18.44 -7.12
CA ALA A 55 -3.15 -17.32 -6.81
C ALA A 55 -3.69 -17.39 -5.38
N THR A 56 -4.05 -18.57 -4.87
CA THR A 56 -4.51 -18.77 -3.49
C THR A 56 -3.43 -18.38 -2.47
N GLU A 57 -2.18 -18.80 -2.69
CA GLU A 57 -1.05 -18.39 -1.84
C GLU A 57 -0.80 -16.87 -1.94
N SER A 58 -0.86 -16.32 -3.15
CA SER A 58 -0.70 -14.89 -3.39
C SER A 58 -1.82 -14.05 -2.74
N LEU A 59 -3.05 -14.56 -2.67
CA LEU A 59 -4.18 -13.89 -2.03
C LEU A 59 -3.99 -13.77 -0.51
N ALA A 60 -3.46 -14.80 0.14
CA ALA A 60 -3.10 -14.74 1.55
C ALA A 60 -2.04 -13.65 1.80
N ASP A 61 -1.02 -13.58 0.94
CA ASP A 61 0.05 -12.58 1.02
C ASP A 61 -0.47 -11.16 0.80
N VAL A 62 -1.40 -10.97 -0.15
CA VAL A 62 -2.08 -9.68 -0.38
C VAL A 62 -2.85 -9.25 0.85
N LYS A 63 -3.56 -10.14 1.54
CA LYS A 63 -4.28 -9.81 2.78
C LYS A 63 -3.33 -9.33 3.88
N GLU A 64 -2.16 -9.95 4.04
CA GLU A 64 -1.15 -9.50 5.00
C GLU A 64 -0.62 -8.09 4.68
N VAL A 65 -0.42 -7.77 3.40
CA VAL A 65 0.02 -6.42 2.99
C VAL A 65 -1.13 -5.42 3.10
N MET A 66 -2.37 -5.84 2.86
CA MET A 66 -3.55 -5.01 3.04
C MET A 66 -3.79 -4.63 4.50
N TRP A 67 -3.46 -5.51 5.46
CA TRP A 67 -3.44 -5.15 6.88
C TRP A 67 -2.51 -3.97 7.20
N VAL A 68 -1.43 -3.79 6.43
CA VAL A 68 -0.46 -2.70 6.59
C VAL A 68 -0.98 -1.38 6.01
N LEU A 69 -1.58 -1.38 4.81
CA LEU A 69 -1.98 -0.15 4.10
C LEU A 69 -3.47 0.21 4.21
N ASP A 70 -4.35 -0.78 4.37
CA ASP A 70 -5.81 -0.62 4.45
C ASP A 70 -6.42 -1.50 5.55
N ARG A 71 -5.95 -1.28 6.78
CA ARG A 71 -6.36 -2.06 7.95
C ARG A 71 -7.89 -2.06 8.16
N LYS A 72 -8.55 -0.96 7.81
CA LYS A 72 -10.01 -0.84 7.87
C LYS A 72 -10.69 -1.81 6.90
N ARG A 73 -10.30 -1.79 5.61
CA ARG A 73 -10.85 -2.72 4.61
C ARG A 73 -10.56 -4.17 4.97
N TRP A 74 -9.33 -4.48 5.37
CA TRP A 74 -8.95 -5.83 5.81
C TRP A 74 -9.91 -6.33 6.90
N LYS A 75 -10.20 -5.48 7.89
CA LYS A 75 -11.13 -5.81 8.97
C LYS A 75 -12.54 -6.08 8.43
N GLU A 76 -13.06 -5.19 7.59
CA GLU A 76 -14.40 -5.34 6.99
C GLU A 76 -14.54 -6.65 6.20
N GLU A 77 -13.50 -7.03 5.44
CA GLU A 77 -13.46 -8.28 4.67
C GLU A 77 -13.40 -9.52 5.58
N GLU A 78 -12.58 -9.49 6.63
CA GLU A 78 -12.47 -10.60 7.58
C GLU A 78 -13.75 -10.76 8.44
N GLU A 79 -14.39 -9.67 8.85
CA GLU A 79 -15.69 -9.73 9.54
C GLU A 79 -16.78 -10.33 8.64
N LYS A 80 -16.76 -9.98 7.35
CA LYS A 80 -17.67 -10.55 6.35
C LYS A 80 -17.40 -12.04 6.14
N ALA A 81 -16.13 -12.44 6.01
CA ALA A 81 -15.75 -13.85 5.82
C ALA A 81 -16.10 -14.72 7.03
N ARG A 82 -15.95 -14.19 8.25
CA ARG A 82 -16.27 -14.89 9.50
C ARG A 82 -17.77 -14.89 9.83
N GLY A 83 -18.56 -14.01 9.23
CA GLY A 83 -19.99 -13.85 9.52
C GLY A 83 -20.28 -13.14 10.85
N GLY A 84 -19.36 -12.29 11.32
CA GLY A 84 -19.52 -11.58 12.60
C GLY A 84 -18.33 -10.66 12.93
N SER A 85 -18.55 -9.74 13.88
CA SER A 85 -17.55 -8.76 14.28
C SER A 85 -16.40 -9.36 15.09
N PHE A 86 -15.21 -8.74 15.02
CA PHE A 86 -14.09 -9.10 15.90
C PHE A 86 -14.34 -8.59 17.32
N PRO A 87 -14.45 -9.47 18.34
CA PRO A 87 -14.67 -9.06 19.73
C PRO A 87 -13.61 -8.06 20.22
N GLU A 88 -12.34 -8.34 19.89
CA GLU A 88 -11.16 -7.53 20.24
C GLU A 88 -11.30 -6.07 19.79
N TYR A 89 -11.83 -5.82 18.58
CA TYR A 89 -12.02 -4.47 18.05
C TYR A 89 -13.39 -3.85 18.40
N THR A 90 -14.44 -4.65 18.59
CA THR A 90 -15.75 -4.10 19.01
C THR A 90 -15.79 -3.68 20.47
N GLU A 91 -14.97 -4.30 21.31
CA GLU A 91 -14.95 -4.03 22.75
C GLU A 91 -13.89 -2.99 23.15
N ASN A 92 -12.93 -2.69 22.26
CA ASN A 92 -11.86 -1.73 22.53
C ASN A 92 -11.92 -0.49 21.62
N ALA A 93 -12.55 0.58 22.12
CA ALA A 93 -12.68 1.86 21.42
C ALA A 93 -11.34 2.47 20.99
N LYS A 94 -10.24 2.22 21.73
CA LYS A 94 -8.91 2.73 21.38
C LYS A 94 -8.31 2.04 20.16
N GLU A 95 -8.56 0.74 20.00
CA GLU A 95 -8.11 0.01 18.80
C GLU A 95 -8.91 0.41 17.56
N MET A 96 -10.20 0.73 17.74
CA MET A 96 -11.04 1.32 16.68
C MET A 96 -10.61 2.73 16.28
N GLU A 97 -10.19 3.55 17.24
CA GLU A 97 -9.64 4.87 16.95
C GLU A 97 -8.29 4.77 16.23
N ALA A 98 -7.41 3.86 16.68
CA ALA A 98 -6.13 3.58 16.03
C ALA A 98 -6.30 3.03 14.59
N LEU A 99 -7.35 2.25 14.32
CA LEU A 99 -7.69 1.78 12.97
C LEU A 99 -8.02 2.92 11.99
N ASN A 100 -8.54 4.04 12.50
CA ASN A 100 -8.95 5.18 11.69
C ASN A 100 -7.91 6.32 11.69
N ASP A 101 -6.80 6.19 12.42
CA ASP A 101 -5.77 7.22 12.49
C ASP A 101 -4.91 7.22 11.21
N PRO A 102 -4.92 8.29 10.39
CA PRO A 102 -4.09 8.39 9.19
C PRO A 102 -2.59 8.32 9.51
N ARG A 103 -2.16 8.67 10.72
CA ARG A 103 -0.75 8.56 11.15
C ARG A 103 -0.30 7.11 11.27
N GLN A 104 -1.22 6.19 11.57
CA GLN A 104 -0.90 4.77 11.60
C GLN A 104 -0.64 4.24 10.18
N ALA A 105 -1.45 4.65 9.21
CA ALA A 105 -1.23 4.29 7.81
C ALA A 105 0.13 4.82 7.30
N GLU A 106 0.52 6.03 7.70
CA GLU A 106 1.86 6.55 7.41
C GLU A 106 2.96 5.71 8.05
N LYS A 107 2.87 5.44 9.37
CA LYS A 107 3.86 4.63 10.09
C LYS A 107 4.00 3.25 9.45
N SER A 108 2.88 2.58 9.17
CA SER A 108 2.82 1.27 8.54
C SER A 108 3.39 1.28 7.12
N LEU A 109 3.09 2.31 6.33
CA LEU A 109 3.68 2.49 5.00
C LEU A 109 5.21 2.59 5.09
N LEU A 110 5.74 3.45 5.96
CA LEU A 110 7.19 3.69 6.06
C LEU A 110 7.98 2.48 6.59
N ILE A 111 7.34 1.58 7.34
CA ILE A 111 7.94 0.32 7.80
C ILE A 111 7.50 -0.89 6.97
N MET A 112 6.81 -0.69 5.84
CA MET A 112 6.20 -1.77 5.05
C MET A 112 7.21 -2.84 4.64
N GLY A 113 8.46 -2.46 4.33
CA GLY A 113 9.53 -3.42 4.02
C GLY A 113 9.87 -4.39 5.16
N ALA A 114 9.46 -4.13 6.41
CA ALA A 114 9.54 -5.11 7.50
C ALA A 114 8.66 -6.34 7.25
N ASN A 115 7.58 -6.21 6.48
CA ASN A 115 6.81 -7.34 5.98
C ASN A 115 7.49 -7.89 4.71
N HIS A 116 8.08 -9.07 4.80
CA HIS A 116 8.77 -9.69 3.66
C HIS A 116 7.84 -10.00 2.47
N LYS A 117 6.52 -10.11 2.69
CA LYS A 117 5.53 -10.25 1.61
C LYS A 117 5.46 -8.99 0.74
N ALA A 118 5.64 -7.80 1.32
CA ALA A 118 5.54 -6.55 0.59
C ALA A 118 6.59 -6.43 -0.53
N GLU A 119 7.74 -7.09 -0.37
CA GLU A 119 8.85 -7.05 -1.34
C GLU A 119 8.48 -7.68 -2.70
N TYR A 120 7.46 -8.54 -2.76
CA TYR A 120 6.98 -9.12 -4.02
C TYR A 120 5.52 -8.77 -4.34
N VAL A 121 4.64 -8.63 -3.33
CA VAL A 121 3.24 -8.23 -3.54
C VAL A 121 3.15 -6.84 -4.17
N ILE A 122 3.88 -5.86 -3.63
CA ILE A 122 3.80 -4.48 -4.13
C ILE A 122 4.33 -4.37 -5.56
N PRO A 123 5.53 -4.91 -5.92
CA PRO A 123 5.97 -4.91 -7.31
C PRO A 123 5.02 -5.63 -8.27
N ALA A 124 4.40 -6.74 -7.85
CA ALA A 124 3.41 -7.44 -8.68
C ALA A 124 2.16 -6.56 -8.93
N ALA A 125 1.63 -5.92 -7.89
CA ALA A 125 0.51 -4.98 -8.00
C ALA A 125 0.85 -3.75 -8.86
N VAL A 126 2.06 -3.19 -8.69
CA VAL A 126 2.55 -2.06 -9.51
C VAL A 126 2.68 -2.46 -10.98
N LYS A 127 3.22 -3.65 -11.25
CA LYS A 127 3.32 -4.20 -12.61
C LYS A 127 1.93 -4.33 -13.23
N LEU A 128 0.97 -4.95 -12.53
CA LEU A 128 -0.40 -5.07 -13.02
C LEU A 128 -1.02 -3.69 -13.31
N ARG A 129 -0.85 -2.72 -12.41
CA ARG A 129 -1.35 -1.36 -12.61
C ARG A 129 -0.77 -0.72 -13.86
N ARG A 130 0.55 -0.85 -14.07
CA ARG A 130 1.23 -0.32 -15.26
C ARG A 130 0.73 -0.96 -16.55
N GLU A 131 0.39 -2.24 -16.52
CA GLU A 131 -0.12 -3.01 -17.67
C GLU A 131 -1.61 -2.70 -17.97
N THR A 132 -2.41 -2.37 -16.96
CA THR A 132 -3.88 -2.25 -17.09
C THR A 132 -4.42 -0.82 -17.12
N ARG A 133 -3.62 0.19 -16.74
CA ARG A 133 -4.06 1.61 -16.62
C ARG A 133 -4.51 2.30 -17.92
N GLY A 134 -4.47 1.62 -19.06
CA GLY A 134 -4.96 2.12 -20.35
C GLY A 134 -4.07 3.22 -20.97
N GLU A 135 -4.51 3.74 -22.12
CA GLU A 135 -3.81 4.82 -22.83
C GLU A 135 -4.12 6.21 -22.24
N LEU A 136 -3.08 7.05 -22.16
CA LEU A 136 -3.21 8.44 -21.72
C LEU A 136 -3.93 9.30 -22.75
N GLN A 137 -4.75 10.24 -22.26
CA GLN A 137 -5.29 11.33 -23.09
C GLN A 137 -4.37 12.55 -23.19
N VAL A 138 -3.31 12.64 -22.36
CA VAL A 138 -2.40 13.81 -22.32
C VAL A 138 -0.94 13.38 -22.15
N GLU A 139 -0.04 14.04 -22.87
CA GLU A 139 1.40 13.77 -22.87
C GLU A 139 2.02 13.94 -21.46
N GLY A 140 2.66 12.89 -20.95
CA GLY A 140 3.28 12.88 -19.62
C GLY A 140 2.33 12.69 -18.44
N GLY A 141 1.05 12.36 -18.65
CA GLY A 141 0.06 12.29 -17.56
C GLY A 141 0.31 11.20 -16.51
N TRP A 142 1.05 10.13 -16.82
CA TRP A 142 1.39 9.09 -15.84
C TRP A 142 2.61 9.42 -14.99
N LYS A 143 3.38 10.47 -15.29
CA LYS A 143 4.65 10.76 -14.59
C LYS A 143 4.49 10.87 -13.07
N ASN A 144 3.40 11.49 -12.62
CA ASN A 144 3.13 11.63 -11.20
C ASN A 144 2.73 10.28 -10.57
N GLU A 145 1.89 9.49 -11.23
CA GLU A 145 1.52 8.15 -10.75
C GLU A 145 2.76 7.25 -10.72
N ASP A 146 3.57 7.23 -11.78
CA ASP A 146 4.79 6.43 -11.86
C ASP A 146 5.78 6.76 -10.75
N ALA A 147 5.98 8.04 -10.41
CA ALA A 147 6.83 8.43 -9.30
C ALA A 147 6.30 7.91 -7.95
N LEU A 148 4.97 7.84 -7.76
CA LEU A 148 4.37 7.27 -6.56
C LEU A 148 4.49 5.74 -6.55
N LEU A 149 4.30 5.08 -7.69
CA LEU A 149 4.51 3.64 -7.84
C LEU A 149 5.96 3.25 -7.55
N ASP A 150 6.93 4.00 -8.09
CA ASP A 150 8.35 3.81 -7.83
C ASP A 150 8.67 3.99 -6.33
N LEU A 151 8.03 4.96 -5.68
CA LEU A 151 8.19 5.16 -4.24
C LEU A 151 7.58 4.01 -3.42
N LEU A 152 6.43 3.46 -3.83
CA LEU A 152 5.84 2.27 -3.20
C LEU A 152 6.76 1.05 -3.33
N GLU A 153 7.27 0.77 -4.55
CA GLU A 153 8.24 -0.31 -4.77
C GLU A 153 9.54 -0.08 -4.00
N PHE A 154 9.98 1.17 -3.85
CA PHE A 154 11.16 1.49 -3.07
C PHE A 154 10.94 1.15 -1.60
N ILE A 155 9.84 1.61 -1.00
CA ILE A 155 9.57 1.42 0.44
C ILE A 155 9.24 -0.04 0.78
N SER A 156 8.73 -0.83 -0.17
CA SER A 156 8.35 -2.23 0.07
C SER A 156 9.52 -3.20 0.21
N LYS A 157 10.74 -2.80 -0.16
CA LYS A 157 11.93 -3.65 -0.10
C LYS A 157 12.39 -3.85 1.34
N ASN A 158 12.72 -5.08 1.72
CA ASN A 158 13.19 -5.39 3.07
C ASN A 158 14.48 -4.64 3.42
N ALA A 159 15.41 -4.53 2.47
CA ALA A 159 16.66 -3.79 2.64
C ALA A 159 16.47 -2.28 2.91
N HIS A 160 15.27 -1.74 2.64
CA HIS A 160 14.92 -0.34 2.85
C HIS A 160 14.11 -0.12 4.14
N SER A 161 13.80 -1.20 4.87
CA SER A 161 13.14 -1.11 6.17
C SER A 161 13.98 -0.29 7.15
N GLY A 162 13.33 0.66 7.82
CA GLY A 162 13.99 1.55 8.79
C GLY A 162 14.77 2.73 8.19
N LEU A 163 14.79 2.91 6.87
CA LEU A 163 15.33 4.13 6.25
C LEU A 163 14.51 5.38 6.61
N PHE A 164 13.21 5.18 6.84
CA PHE A 164 12.28 6.24 7.21
C PHE A 164 11.60 5.94 8.54
N ARG A 165 11.24 6.99 9.26
CA ARG A 165 10.39 6.94 10.45
C ARG A 165 9.42 8.11 10.41
N ALA A 166 8.18 7.88 10.84
CA ALA A 166 7.28 8.98 11.13
C ALA A 166 7.81 9.76 12.34
N LEU A 167 7.63 11.07 12.36
CA LEU A 167 7.93 11.86 13.56
C LEU A 167 6.93 11.49 14.66
N GLU A 168 7.44 11.28 15.87
CA GLU A 168 6.62 11.18 17.07
C GLU A 168 6.38 12.61 17.56
N ASP A 169 5.11 13.06 17.51
CA ASP A 169 4.67 14.27 18.21
C ASP A 169 4.41 13.97 19.69
#